data_AF-A0A918G0R0-F1
#
_entry.id   AF-A0A918G0R0-F1
#
_cell.length_a   1.000
_cell.length_b   1.000
_cell.length_c   1.000
_cell.angle_alpha   90.00
_cell.angle_beta   90.00
_cell.angle_gamma   90.00
#
_symmetry.space_group_name_H-M   'P 1'
#
loop_
_entity.id
_entity.type
_entity.pdbx_description
1 polymer ?
#
loop_
_entity_poly.entity_id
_entity_poly.type
_entity_poly.pdbx_seq_one_letter_code
_entity_poly.pdbx_strand_id
1 'polypeptide(L)'
;MTASVLHESVFRTTDLPVGARFEAWTERMGQTHAPMQLVSDRTADYRGHQRVIGLGDVTVWPATFDQLVFRRTPKLIRRSDPESYHLSLLLKGEGAADWGRQRTAYRVHDFHTNSSSRAGEMLTGSDPVTIVGVEVPRALVAVPAHRADRVLGSLISGREGVGALLAQFLLHLVSDTSVYEPSDAPRLGTVVTDLVTAAFAHAVDADLRLPPETQSRTLTLRVKAFIRRHLDDPDLTPAGIAAAHHISRSYLYRLFQAEGLTVASYIRHQRLANARRELADPRLRALPIHAVAARWGFPRAAEFTRAFRTAYGLPPSELREQALAERCDAASPGTVVDAVPSGRGRSANDIPGASPASW
;
A
#
# COMPACT_ATOMS: atom_id res chain seq x y z
N MET A 1 18.76 41.08 18.40
CA MET A 1 19.32 40.30 17.28
C MET A 1 18.45 39.06 17.16
N THR A 2 17.60 38.99 16.14
CA THR A 2 16.80 37.80 15.82
C THR A 2 17.78 36.71 15.38
N ALA A 3 17.97 35.68 16.21
CA ALA A 3 18.77 34.52 15.85
C ALA A 3 18.17 33.93 14.57
N SER A 4 18.98 33.83 13.51
CA SER A 4 18.59 33.10 12.31
C SER A 4 18.56 31.63 12.73
N VAL A 5 17.38 31.03 12.68
CA VAL A 5 17.16 29.61 13.01
C VAL A 5 17.19 28.78 11.73
N LEU A 6 17.32 27.46 11.88
CA LEU A 6 17.13 26.50 10.77
C LEU A 6 15.90 26.86 9.90
N HIS A 7 16.04 26.71 8.59
CA HIS A 7 14.93 26.95 7.67
C HIS A 7 13.85 25.89 7.89
N GLU A 8 12.75 26.33 8.50
CA GLU A 8 11.61 25.51 8.85
C GLU A 8 10.31 26.15 8.33
N SER A 9 9.42 25.33 7.81
CA SER A 9 8.04 25.74 7.50
C SER A 9 7.04 24.91 8.27
N VAL A 10 6.04 25.58 8.86
CA VAL A 10 4.98 24.98 9.67
C VAL A 10 3.66 25.11 8.92
N PHE A 11 2.90 24.02 8.83
CA PHE A 11 1.59 23.99 8.21
C PHE A 11 0.59 23.29 9.12
N ARG A 12 -0.56 23.92 9.36
CA ARG A 12 -1.66 23.37 10.14
C ARG A 12 -2.96 23.55 9.38
N THR A 13 -3.68 22.45 9.13
CA THR A 13 -4.98 22.55 8.44
C THR A 13 -6.02 23.28 9.28
N THR A 14 -5.85 23.31 10.61
CA THR A 14 -6.75 24.03 11.53
C THR A 14 -6.78 25.54 11.31
N ASP A 15 -5.74 26.09 10.68
CA ASP A 15 -5.63 27.52 10.36
C ASP A 15 -6.46 27.89 9.12
N LEU A 16 -7.03 26.90 8.43
CA LEU A 16 -7.85 27.04 7.23
C LEU A 16 -9.33 26.73 7.50
N PRO A 17 -10.24 27.27 6.67
CA PRO A 17 -11.66 26.88 6.68
C PRO A 17 -11.83 25.38 6.46
N VAL A 18 -12.76 24.77 7.20
CA VAL A 18 -13.00 23.31 7.25
C VAL A 18 -13.05 22.65 5.87
N GLY A 19 -13.78 23.23 4.91
CA GLY A 19 -13.93 22.68 3.57
C GLY A 19 -12.67 22.69 2.69
N ALA A 20 -11.66 23.49 3.02
CA ALA A 20 -10.41 23.61 2.24
C ALA A 20 -9.27 22.75 2.81
N ARG A 21 -9.46 22.14 3.99
CA ARG A 21 -8.38 21.51 4.78
C ARG A 21 -7.69 20.35 4.07
N PHE A 22 -8.46 19.43 3.48
CA PHE A 22 -7.92 18.23 2.87
C PHE A 22 -7.19 18.51 1.56
N GLU A 23 -7.71 19.42 0.74
CA GLU A 23 -7.06 19.84 -0.50
C GLU A 23 -5.72 20.52 -0.20
N ALA A 24 -5.71 21.48 0.74
CA ALA A 24 -4.48 22.16 1.15
C ALA A 24 -3.46 21.20 1.77
N TRP A 25 -3.89 20.20 2.56
CA TRP A 25 -3.01 19.15 3.06
C TRP A 25 -2.41 18.31 1.92
N THR A 26 -3.22 17.99 0.91
CA THR A 26 -2.76 17.22 -0.26
C THR A 26 -1.73 17.96 -1.07
N GLU A 27 -1.96 19.25 -1.33
CA GLU A 27 -0.99 20.13 -1.97
C GLU A 27 0.30 20.21 -1.14
N ARG A 28 0.18 20.43 0.16
CA ARG A 28 1.32 20.53 1.07
C ARG A 28 2.18 19.26 1.05
N MET A 29 1.57 18.08 1.19
CA MET A 29 2.30 16.81 1.13
C MET A 29 2.95 16.58 -0.24
N GLY A 30 2.33 17.04 -1.33
CA GLY A 30 2.90 16.98 -2.68
C GLY A 30 4.10 17.89 -2.91
N GLN A 31 4.31 18.90 -2.06
CA GLN A 31 5.51 19.74 -2.05
C GLN A 31 6.66 19.14 -1.22
N THR A 32 6.31 18.39 -0.16
CA THR A 32 7.30 17.74 0.72
C THR A 32 7.79 16.40 0.17
N HIS A 33 6.95 15.68 -0.58
CA HIS A 33 7.23 14.33 -1.10
C HIS A 33 7.20 14.24 -2.61
N ALA A 34 7.74 13.13 -3.12
CA ALA A 34 7.44 12.67 -4.46
C ALA A 34 5.91 12.63 -4.69
N PRO A 35 5.40 12.98 -5.89
CA PRO A 35 3.96 13.08 -6.11
C PRO A 35 3.20 11.81 -5.75
N MET A 36 2.22 11.95 -4.87
CA MET A 36 1.35 10.87 -4.38
C MET A 36 -0.11 11.27 -4.51
N GLN A 37 -0.98 10.27 -4.71
CA GLN A 37 -2.42 10.42 -4.53
C GLN A 37 -2.73 10.18 -3.06
N LEU A 38 -3.45 11.11 -2.43
CA LEU A 38 -3.88 10.99 -1.04
C LEU A 38 -5.37 10.71 -1.01
N VAL A 39 -5.78 9.76 -0.17
CA VAL A 39 -7.18 9.40 0.05
C VAL A 39 -7.44 9.31 1.54
N SER A 40 -8.53 9.90 2.01
CA SER A 40 -8.93 9.87 3.41
C SER A 40 -10.44 9.71 3.51
N ASP A 41 -10.91 9.06 4.56
CA ASP A 41 -12.33 9.02 4.92
C ASP A 41 -12.74 10.25 5.76
N ARG A 42 -11.78 11.12 6.09
CA ARG A 42 -11.93 12.32 6.94
C ARG A 42 -11.88 13.63 6.14
N THR A 43 -12.16 13.61 4.83
CA THR A 43 -12.01 14.80 3.97
C THR A 43 -12.86 15.99 4.40
N ALA A 44 -14.00 15.77 5.05
CA ALA A 44 -14.93 16.81 5.46
C ALA A 44 -14.38 17.76 6.54
N ASP A 45 -13.53 17.28 7.45
CA ASP A 45 -12.84 18.10 8.48
C ASP A 45 -11.45 17.52 8.75
N TYR A 46 -10.60 17.52 7.73
CA TYR A 46 -9.29 16.86 7.82
C TYR A 46 -8.32 17.63 8.72
N ARG A 47 -7.76 16.96 9.74
CA ARG A 47 -6.79 17.56 10.66
C ARG A 47 -5.39 17.04 10.37
N GLY A 48 -4.48 17.97 10.10
CA GLY A 48 -3.08 17.70 9.84
C GLY A 48 -2.21 18.84 10.32
N HIS A 49 -1.05 18.48 10.87
CA HIS A 49 0.00 19.39 11.25
C HIS A 49 1.32 18.80 10.76
N GLN A 50 2.08 19.59 10.01
CA GLN A 50 3.40 19.22 9.51
C GLN A 50 4.38 20.36 9.77
N ARG A 51 5.60 20.00 10.17
CA ARG A 51 6.76 20.87 10.09
C ARG A 51 7.68 20.29 9.02
N VAL A 52 8.37 21.13 8.25
CA VAL A 52 9.35 20.71 7.25
C VAL A 52 10.63 21.46 7.53
N ILE A 53 11.68 20.72 7.85
CA ILE A 53 12.99 21.21 8.26
C ILE A 53 13.98 20.83 7.16
N GLY A 54 14.56 21.83 6.50
CA GLY A 54 15.56 21.63 5.45
C GLY A 54 16.97 21.50 6.04
N LEU A 55 17.66 20.41 5.74
CA LEU A 55 19.03 20.11 6.18
C LEU A 55 19.97 20.00 4.96
N GLY A 56 20.01 21.04 4.13
CA GLY A 56 20.64 20.96 2.81
C GLY A 56 19.79 20.11 1.86
N ASP A 57 20.38 19.06 1.30
CA ASP A 57 19.69 18.14 0.36
C ASP A 57 18.76 17.13 1.06
N VAL A 58 18.83 17.05 2.40
CA VAL A 58 17.98 16.17 3.21
C VAL A 58 16.83 16.98 3.79
N THR A 59 15.64 16.39 3.81
CA THR A 59 14.47 16.99 4.44
C THR A 59 13.96 16.10 5.57
N VAL A 60 13.77 16.68 6.75
CA VAL A 60 13.14 16.03 7.90
C VAL A 60 11.81 16.71 8.18
N TRP A 61 10.76 15.91 8.36
CA TRP A 61 9.42 16.46 8.51
C TRP A 61 8.63 15.67 9.56
N PRO A 62 8.51 16.17 10.81
CA PRO A 62 7.57 15.61 11.77
C PRO A 62 6.14 16.01 11.37
N ALA A 63 5.21 15.08 11.50
CA ALA A 63 3.81 15.32 11.20
C ALA A 63 2.87 14.54 12.12
N THR A 64 1.72 15.16 12.43
CA THR A 64 0.57 14.49 13.03
C THR A 64 -0.64 14.74 12.14
N PHE A 65 -1.35 13.69 11.73
CA PHE A 65 -2.47 13.81 10.81
C PHE A 65 -3.50 12.70 10.98
N ASP A 66 -4.75 13.00 10.63
CA ASP A 66 -5.86 12.04 10.57
C ASP A 66 -5.63 10.96 9.52
N GLN A 67 -6.45 9.91 9.56
CA GLN A 67 -6.37 8.76 8.65
C GLN A 67 -6.09 9.16 7.20
N LEU A 68 -5.08 8.54 6.59
CA LEU A 68 -4.64 8.81 5.23
C LEU A 68 -4.11 7.56 4.55
N VAL A 69 -4.41 7.43 3.26
CA VAL A 69 -3.79 6.47 2.35
C VAL A 69 -2.94 7.24 1.34
N PHE A 70 -1.65 6.95 1.35
CA PHE A 70 -0.69 7.43 0.37
C PHE A 70 -0.60 6.43 -0.77
N ARG A 71 -0.80 6.87 -2.01
CA ARG A 71 -0.66 6.03 -3.20
C ARG A 71 0.36 6.59 -4.18
N ARG A 72 1.45 5.86 -4.37
CA ARG A 72 2.43 6.11 -5.41
C ARG A 72 2.16 5.16 -6.57
N THR A 73 1.82 5.70 -7.75
CA THR A 73 1.45 4.89 -8.92
C THR A 73 2.51 4.97 -10.01
N PRO A 74 2.61 3.98 -10.93
CA PRO A 74 3.53 4.05 -12.07
C PRO A 74 3.33 5.30 -12.94
N LYS A 75 2.08 5.78 -13.07
CA LYS A 75 1.78 7.04 -13.77
C LYS A 75 2.41 8.25 -13.09
N LEU A 76 2.34 8.33 -11.76
CA LEU A 76 2.95 9.42 -11.01
C LEU A 76 4.49 9.35 -11.05
N ILE A 77 5.06 8.13 -11.05
CA ILE A 77 6.50 7.92 -11.18
C ILE A 77 7.01 8.43 -12.52
N ARG A 78 6.35 8.04 -13.63
CA ARG A 78 6.71 8.53 -14.97
C ARG A 78 6.59 10.05 -15.13
N ARG A 79 5.69 10.69 -14.37
CA ARG A 79 5.52 12.16 -14.41
C ARG A 79 6.65 12.89 -13.70
N SER A 80 7.09 12.38 -12.55
CA SER A 80 8.14 13.00 -11.75
C SER A 80 8.65 11.97 -10.74
N ASP A 81 9.95 11.70 -10.78
CA ASP A 81 10.64 10.87 -9.80
C ASP A 81 11.87 11.61 -9.28
N PRO A 82 11.86 12.08 -8.01
CA PRO A 82 13.02 12.74 -7.41
C PRO A 82 14.16 11.78 -7.05
N GLU A 83 13.98 10.46 -7.27
CA GLU A 83 14.97 9.43 -6.92
C GLU A 83 15.43 9.55 -5.45
N SER A 84 14.47 9.57 -4.52
CA SER A 84 14.71 9.62 -3.08
C SER A 84 14.41 8.29 -2.39
N TYR A 85 15.10 8.07 -1.28
CA TYR A 85 14.72 7.13 -0.24
C TYR A 85 13.95 7.87 0.85
N HIS A 86 12.84 7.26 1.27
CA HIS A 86 12.01 7.77 2.34
C HIS A 86 12.06 6.81 3.54
N LEU A 87 12.23 7.38 4.73
CA LEU A 87 12.13 6.65 6.00
C LEU A 87 11.11 7.35 6.88
N SER A 88 10.13 6.61 7.39
CA SER A 88 9.14 7.12 8.35
C SER A 88 9.23 6.40 9.67
N LEU A 89 9.58 7.13 10.73
CA LEU A 89 9.50 6.65 12.11
C LEU A 89 8.07 6.84 12.63
N LEU A 90 7.39 5.74 12.98
CA LEU A 90 6.07 5.81 13.59
C LEU A 90 6.17 6.11 15.10
N LEU A 91 5.54 7.17 15.59
CA LEU A 91 5.52 7.53 17.02
C LEU A 91 4.19 7.26 17.70
N LYS A 92 3.09 7.41 16.96
CA LYS A 92 1.73 7.16 17.46
C LYS A 92 0.83 6.69 16.32
N GLY A 93 -0.14 5.85 16.68
CA GLY A 93 -1.16 5.34 15.76
C GLY A 93 -0.68 4.08 15.04
N GLU A 94 -1.38 3.74 13.97
CA GLU A 94 -1.11 2.54 13.18
C GLU A 94 -0.74 2.95 11.76
N GLY A 95 0.24 2.25 11.20
CA GLY A 95 0.56 2.37 9.78
C GLY A 95 0.81 1.00 9.18
N ALA A 96 0.66 0.88 7.88
CA ALA A 96 1.00 -0.33 7.15
C ALA A 96 1.34 0.00 5.70
N ALA A 97 2.15 -0.84 5.07
CA ALA A 97 2.48 -0.72 3.65
C ALA A 97 1.81 -1.81 2.82
N ASP A 98 1.00 -1.36 1.87
CA ASP A 98 0.40 -2.05 0.72
C ASP A 98 1.43 -2.52 -0.32
N TRP A 99 2.09 -3.63 -0.04
CA TRP A 99 2.87 -4.46 -0.95
C TRP A 99 2.18 -4.98 -2.24
N GLY A 100 0.90 -4.73 -2.53
CA GLY A 100 0.13 -5.46 -3.55
C GLY A 100 -0.23 -6.91 -3.16
N ARG A 101 -0.14 -7.27 -1.87
CA ARG A 101 -0.77 -8.44 -1.19
C ARG A 101 -0.21 -8.67 0.22
N GLN A 102 0.99 -8.17 0.52
CA GLN A 102 1.58 -8.31 1.85
C GLN A 102 1.53 -6.95 2.53
N ARG A 103 0.57 -6.84 3.45
CA ARG A 103 0.45 -5.69 4.33
C ARG A 103 1.47 -5.85 5.45
N THR A 104 2.53 -5.05 5.41
CA THR A 104 3.48 -4.99 6.53
C THR A 104 2.98 -3.92 7.49
N ALA A 105 2.49 -4.32 8.66
CA ALA A 105 2.13 -3.40 9.72
C ALA A 105 3.39 -2.75 10.31
N TYR A 106 3.33 -1.45 10.55
CA TYR A 106 4.37 -0.70 11.23
C TYR A 106 4.16 -0.83 12.73
N ARG A 107 5.23 -1.05 13.47
CA ARG A 107 5.18 -0.94 14.93
C ARG A 107 5.58 0.48 15.31
N VAL A 108 5.02 0.96 16.41
CA VAL A 108 5.49 2.20 17.01
C VAL A 108 6.98 2.05 17.33
N HIS A 109 7.74 3.08 16.97
CA HIS A 109 9.20 3.19 16.95
C HIS A 109 9.93 2.34 15.92
N ASP A 110 9.26 1.76 14.93
CA ASP A 110 9.94 1.19 13.76
C ASP A 110 9.98 2.22 12.62
N PHE A 111 11.05 2.17 11.84
CA PHE A 111 11.13 2.83 10.56
C PHE A 111 10.54 1.95 9.47
N HIS A 112 9.67 2.56 8.68
CA HIS A 112 9.30 2.03 7.37
C HIS A 112 10.15 2.69 6.28
N THR A 113 10.71 1.88 5.39
CA THR A 113 11.50 2.34 4.25
C THR A 113 10.74 2.21 2.94
N ASN A 114 10.74 3.27 2.14
CA ASN A 114 10.28 3.22 0.76
C ASN A 114 11.15 4.07 -0.17
N SER A 115 10.78 4.12 -1.45
CA SER A 115 11.46 4.95 -2.42
C SER A 115 10.45 5.59 -3.37
N SER A 116 10.74 6.83 -3.76
CA SER A 116 9.95 7.59 -4.73
C SER A 116 9.81 6.89 -6.09
N SER A 117 10.77 6.03 -6.44
CA SER A 117 10.82 5.26 -7.69
C SER A 117 10.00 3.97 -7.67
N ARG A 118 9.30 3.67 -6.57
CA ARG A 118 8.50 2.45 -6.44
C ARG A 118 7.03 2.74 -6.21
N ALA A 119 6.19 2.04 -6.97
CA ALA A 119 4.75 2.10 -6.78
C ALA A 119 4.35 1.32 -5.52
N GLY A 120 3.40 1.84 -4.75
CA GLY A 120 2.95 1.23 -3.51
C GLY A 120 1.91 2.07 -2.81
N GLU A 121 1.27 1.47 -1.81
CA GLU A 121 0.35 2.17 -0.92
C GLU A 121 0.89 2.16 0.50
N MET A 122 0.72 3.25 1.23
CA MET A 122 0.91 3.29 2.68
C MET A 122 -0.41 3.72 3.29
N LEU A 123 -0.87 2.96 4.27
CA LEU A 123 -2.16 3.14 4.90
C LEU A 123 -1.95 3.44 6.37
N THR A 124 -2.66 4.42 6.91
CA THR A 124 -2.78 4.57 8.36
C THR A 124 -4.03 3.88 8.89
N GLY A 125 -4.06 3.64 10.20
CA GLY A 125 -5.27 3.25 10.92
C GLY A 125 -6.29 4.40 11.02
N SER A 126 -7.37 4.14 11.76
CA SER A 126 -8.49 5.08 11.93
C SER A 126 -8.18 6.26 12.86
N ASP A 127 -7.23 6.06 13.78
CA ASP A 127 -6.78 7.09 14.73
C ASP A 127 -5.71 7.99 14.11
N PRO A 128 -5.56 9.24 14.61
CA PRO A 128 -4.50 10.13 14.17
C PRO A 128 -3.12 9.51 14.37
N VAL A 129 -2.28 9.66 13.35
CA VAL A 129 -0.91 9.14 13.31
C VAL A 129 0.08 10.26 13.55
N THR A 130 1.15 9.96 14.28
CA THR A 130 2.31 10.85 14.43
C THR A 130 3.55 10.14 13.91
N ILE A 131 4.28 10.81 13.02
CA ILE A 131 5.50 10.30 12.40
C ILE A 131 6.61 11.34 12.36
N VAL A 132 7.85 10.88 12.21
CA VAL A 132 8.97 11.69 11.72
C VAL A 132 9.45 11.08 10.41
N GLY A 133 9.24 11.80 9.31
CA GLY A 133 9.71 11.36 8.01
C GLY A 133 11.03 12.00 7.64
N VAL A 134 11.82 11.27 6.85
CA VAL A 134 13.09 11.73 6.27
C VAL A 134 13.10 11.41 4.79
N GLU A 135 13.45 12.41 3.98
CA GLU A 135 13.74 12.25 2.55
C GLU A 135 15.25 12.43 2.33
N VAL A 136 15.88 11.41 1.74
CA VAL A 136 17.30 11.44 1.38
C VAL A 136 17.43 11.11 -0.11
N PRO A 137 18.10 11.95 -0.93
CA PRO A 137 18.43 11.60 -2.30
C PRO A 137 19.18 10.27 -2.38
N ARG A 138 18.79 9.40 -3.32
CA ARG A 138 19.43 8.09 -3.51
C ARG A 138 20.94 8.19 -3.70
N ALA A 139 21.40 9.24 -4.39
CA ALA A 139 22.81 9.49 -4.66
C ALA A 139 23.66 9.74 -3.40
N LEU A 140 23.05 10.16 -2.29
CA LEU A 140 23.74 10.43 -1.03
C LEU A 140 23.83 9.19 -0.13
N VAL A 141 23.01 8.16 -0.37
CA VAL A 141 23.06 6.93 0.41
C VAL A 141 24.18 6.04 -0.11
N ALA A 142 25.25 5.88 0.67
CA ALA A 142 26.44 5.13 0.28
C ALA A 142 26.26 3.59 0.37
N VAL A 143 25.12 3.09 -0.12
CA VAL A 143 24.82 1.68 -0.31
C VAL A 143 24.47 1.49 -1.79
N PRO A 144 25.05 0.50 -2.51
CA PRO A 144 24.70 0.27 -3.90
C PRO A 144 23.19 0.15 -4.08
N ALA A 145 22.60 0.92 -5.01
CA ALA A 145 21.14 1.06 -5.15
C ALA A 145 20.43 -0.30 -5.23
N HIS A 146 20.96 -1.26 -5.98
CA HIS A 146 20.39 -2.61 -6.09
C HIS A 146 20.32 -3.38 -4.75
N ARG A 147 21.17 -3.06 -3.77
CA ARG A 147 21.15 -3.64 -2.42
C ARG A 147 20.18 -2.89 -1.51
N ALA A 148 20.24 -1.56 -1.50
CA ALA A 148 19.28 -0.75 -0.75
C ALA A 148 17.83 -1.05 -1.19
N ASP A 149 17.61 -1.18 -2.49
CA ASP A 149 16.33 -1.52 -3.09
C ASP A 149 15.83 -2.93 -2.72
N ARG A 150 16.70 -3.84 -2.29
CA ARG A 150 16.28 -5.15 -1.78
C ARG A 150 15.65 -5.04 -0.40
N VAL A 151 16.10 -4.13 0.44
CA VAL A 151 15.60 -3.99 1.82
C VAL A 151 14.47 -2.98 1.93
N LEU A 152 14.10 -2.29 0.85
CA LEU A 152 12.88 -1.48 0.84
C LEU A 152 11.65 -2.29 1.23
N GLY A 153 10.81 -1.69 2.09
CA GLY A 153 9.64 -2.33 2.67
C GLY A 153 9.95 -3.30 3.82
N SER A 154 11.22 -3.48 4.20
CA SER A 154 11.55 -4.09 5.50
C SER A 154 11.44 -3.06 6.62
N LEU A 155 11.07 -3.54 7.81
CA LEU A 155 11.10 -2.74 9.03
C LEU A 155 12.55 -2.60 9.49
N ILE A 156 12.96 -1.39 9.84
CA ILE A 156 14.18 -1.15 10.60
C ILE A 156 13.74 -0.77 12.01
N SER A 157 14.14 -1.56 13.01
CA SER A 157 13.80 -1.29 14.41
C SER A 157 14.43 0.03 14.84
N GLY A 158 13.63 1.00 15.25
CA GLY A 158 14.11 2.27 15.84
C GLY A 158 14.37 2.14 17.35
N ARG A 159 14.42 0.92 17.88
CA ARG A 159 14.63 0.63 19.31
C ARG A 159 15.97 -0.01 19.61
N GLU A 160 16.64 -0.57 18.60
CA GLU A 160 17.93 -1.25 18.76
C GLU A 160 18.92 -0.90 17.64
N GLY A 161 20.20 -1.15 17.91
CA GLY A 161 21.28 -0.98 16.95
C GLY A 161 21.32 0.41 16.30
N VAL A 162 21.63 0.44 15.00
CA VAL A 162 21.75 1.68 14.23
C VAL A 162 20.41 2.39 14.06
N GLY A 163 19.30 1.66 14.00
CA GLY A 163 17.98 2.27 13.89
C GLY A 163 17.61 3.06 15.15
N ALA A 164 18.01 2.62 16.34
CA ALA A 164 17.86 3.42 17.57
C ALA A 164 18.63 4.74 17.52
N LEU A 165 19.87 4.71 17.02
CA LEU A 165 20.68 5.93 16.88
C LEU A 165 20.01 6.92 15.93
N LEU A 166 19.51 6.45 14.78
CA LEU A 166 18.76 7.29 13.84
C LEU A 166 17.48 7.86 14.49
N ALA A 167 16.70 7.03 15.19
CA ALA A 167 15.47 7.48 15.85
C ALA A 167 15.77 8.55 16.91
N GLN A 168 16.76 8.33 17.77
CA GLN A 168 17.15 9.28 18.82
C GLN A 168 17.63 10.61 18.22
N PHE A 169 18.46 10.54 17.18
CA PHE A 169 18.94 11.74 16.49
C PHE A 169 17.79 12.56 15.89
N LEU A 170 16.89 11.90 15.14
CA LEU A 170 15.74 12.56 14.53
C LEU A 170 14.78 13.15 15.57
N LEU A 171 14.50 12.40 16.65
CA LEU A 171 13.63 12.87 17.73
C LEU A 171 14.22 14.09 18.45
N HIS A 172 15.52 14.09 18.70
CA HIS A 172 16.21 15.23 19.31
C HIS A 172 16.16 16.44 18.37
N LEU A 173 16.53 16.26 17.10
CA LEU A 173 16.52 17.29 16.06
C LEU A 173 15.14 17.98 15.94
N VAL A 174 14.05 17.21 15.90
CA VAL A 174 12.71 17.79 15.71
C VAL A 174 12.10 18.35 17.01
N SER A 175 12.67 18.02 18.17
CA SER A 175 12.14 18.46 19.47
C SER A 175 12.31 19.97 19.67
N ASP A 176 13.47 20.52 19.31
CA ASP A 176 13.77 21.95 19.38
C ASP A 176 14.73 22.31 18.26
N THR A 177 14.24 23.04 17.26
CA THR A 177 15.04 23.51 16.12
C THR A 177 15.68 24.88 16.38
N SER A 178 15.30 25.57 17.46
CA SER A 178 15.75 26.93 17.77
C SER A 178 17.20 27.00 18.27
N VAL A 179 17.74 25.86 18.71
CA VAL A 179 19.13 25.72 19.18
C VAL A 179 20.15 25.61 18.05
N TYR A 180 19.71 25.52 16.79
CA TYR A 180 20.58 25.33 15.63
C TYR A 180 20.62 26.56 14.74
N GLU A 181 21.79 26.83 14.18
CA GLU A 181 21.99 27.88 13.20
C GLU A 181 21.81 27.34 11.76
N PRO A 182 21.48 28.19 10.78
CA PRO A 182 21.40 27.78 9.37
C PRO A 182 22.67 27.10 8.85
N SER A 183 23.84 27.48 9.37
CA SER A 183 25.13 26.88 9.03
C SER A 183 25.28 25.44 9.50
N ASP A 184 24.48 25.00 10.47
CA ASP A 184 24.48 23.61 10.95
C ASP A 184 23.70 22.70 10.01
N ALA A 185 22.78 23.24 9.21
CA ALA A 185 21.86 22.47 8.37
C ALA A 185 22.57 21.44 7.46
N PRO A 186 23.63 21.79 6.70
CA PRO A 186 24.33 20.81 5.86
C PRO A 186 25.04 19.73 6.69
N ARG A 187 25.58 20.08 7.86
CA ARG A 187 26.28 19.14 8.76
C ARG A 187 25.31 18.14 9.37
N LEU A 188 24.15 18.63 9.84
CA LEU A 188 23.06 17.80 10.33
C LEU A 188 22.54 16.89 9.21
N GLY A 189 22.42 17.40 7.98
CA GLY A 189 22.06 16.62 6.80
C GLY A 189 23.04 15.47 6.52
N THR A 190 24.35 15.72 6.63
CA THR A 190 25.37 14.65 6.53
C THR A 190 25.18 13.60 7.63
N VAL A 191 24.97 14.00 8.88
CA VAL A 191 24.77 13.04 9.99
C VAL A 191 23.52 12.19 9.77
N VAL A 192 22.40 12.79 9.34
CA VAL A 192 21.18 12.04 8.99
C VAL A 192 21.47 11.05 7.86
N THR A 193 22.17 11.49 6.82
CA THR A 193 22.53 10.66 5.66
C THR A 193 23.41 9.47 6.06
N ASP A 194 24.40 9.68 6.93
CA ASP A 194 25.29 8.64 7.42
C ASP A 194 24.53 7.60 8.26
N LEU A 195 23.64 8.06 9.14
CA LEU A 195 22.78 7.18 9.95
C LEU A 195 21.80 6.39 9.08
N VAL A 196 21.20 7.02 8.07
CA VAL A 196 20.35 6.34 7.08
C VAL A 196 21.16 5.30 6.30
N THR A 197 22.35 5.65 5.82
CA THR A 197 23.26 4.76 5.12
C THR A 197 23.61 3.54 5.97
N ALA A 198 23.99 3.75 7.23
CA ALA A 198 24.30 2.69 8.16
C ALA A 198 23.08 1.80 8.46
N ALA A 199 21.87 2.38 8.57
CA ALA A 199 20.64 1.63 8.76
C ALA A 199 20.31 0.73 7.55
N PHE A 200 20.46 1.25 6.33
CA PHE A 200 20.32 0.46 5.10
C PHE A 200 21.38 -0.64 5.00
N ALA A 201 22.65 -0.33 5.26
CA ALA A 201 23.74 -1.32 5.22
C ALA A 201 23.49 -2.46 6.22
N HIS A 202 23.08 -2.13 7.45
CA HIS A 202 22.74 -3.13 8.46
C HIS A 202 21.58 -4.03 8.03
N ALA A 203 20.51 -3.45 7.47
CA ALA A 203 19.39 -4.21 6.94
C ALA A 203 19.81 -5.12 5.78
N VAL A 204 20.71 -4.65 4.91
CA VAL A 204 21.26 -5.46 3.80
C VAL A 204 22.07 -6.63 4.34
N ASP A 205 22.94 -6.41 5.31
CA ASP A 205 23.74 -7.48 5.92
C ASP A 205 22.84 -8.51 6.61
N ALA A 206 21.78 -8.08 7.29
CA ALA A 206 20.80 -8.97 7.89
C ALA A 206 20.10 -9.85 6.82
N ASP A 207 19.69 -9.27 5.69
CA ASP A 207 19.08 -9.99 4.55
C ASP A 207 20.07 -10.96 3.88
N LEU A 208 21.37 -10.67 3.91
CA LEU A 208 22.43 -11.54 3.40
C LEU A 208 22.79 -12.70 4.36
N ARG A 209 22.60 -12.52 5.67
CA ARG A 209 22.79 -13.58 6.68
C ARG A 209 21.66 -14.62 6.69
N LEU A 210 20.52 -14.33 6.07
CA LEU A 210 19.42 -15.28 5.96
C LEU A 210 19.84 -16.52 5.15
N PRO A 211 19.33 -17.71 5.48
CA PRO A 211 19.52 -18.90 4.66
C PRO A 211 19.10 -18.64 3.20
N PRO A 212 19.82 -19.19 2.20
CA PRO A 212 19.53 -18.98 0.78
C PRO A 212 18.07 -19.29 0.38
N GLU A 213 17.46 -20.27 1.04
CA GLU A 213 16.06 -20.67 0.84
C GLU A 213 15.11 -19.56 1.31
N THR A 214 15.36 -18.99 2.48
CA THR A 214 14.58 -17.88 3.05
C THR A 214 14.72 -16.61 2.21
N GLN A 215 15.93 -16.33 1.72
CA GLN A 215 16.18 -15.21 0.82
C GLN A 215 15.46 -15.39 -0.52
N SER A 216 15.56 -16.58 -1.13
CA SER A 216 14.87 -16.91 -2.38
C SER A 216 13.35 -16.83 -2.21
N ARG A 217 12.80 -17.33 -1.10
CA ARG A 217 11.37 -17.24 -0.79
C ARG A 217 10.93 -15.79 -0.64
N THR A 218 11.67 -14.98 0.10
CA THR A 218 11.39 -13.54 0.27
C THR A 218 11.43 -12.81 -1.07
N LEU A 219 12.43 -13.10 -1.91
CA LEU A 219 12.53 -12.54 -3.26
C LEU A 219 11.35 -12.97 -4.16
N THR A 220 10.98 -14.24 -4.16
CA THR A 220 9.81 -14.73 -4.92
C THR A 220 8.53 -14.02 -4.49
N LEU A 221 8.33 -13.78 -3.19
CA LEU A 221 7.19 -13.00 -2.69
C LEU A 221 7.21 -11.56 -3.20
N ARG A 222 8.37 -10.89 -3.17
CA ARG A 222 8.56 -9.53 -3.73
C ARG A 222 8.29 -9.48 -5.23
N VAL A 223 8.78 -10.44 -6.00
CA VAL A 223 8.56 -10.54 -7.45
C VAL A 223 7.08 -10.75 -7.77
N LYS A 224 6.41 -11.66 -7.08
CA LYS A 224 4.97 -11.89 -7.27
C LYS A 224 4.15 -10.65 -6.91
N ALA A 225 4.56 -9.91 -5.89
CA ALA A 225 3.97 -8.63 -5.50
C ALA A 225 4.14 -7.56 -6.58
N PHE A 226 5.33 -7.45 -7.15
CA PHE A 226 5.59 -6.57 -8.28
C PHE A 226 4.70 -6.93 -9.48
N ILE A 227 4.65 -8.20 -9.87
CA ILE A 227 3.80 -8.67 -10.98
C ILE A 227 2.35 -8.24 -10.78
N ARG A 228 1.78 -8.48 -9.58
CA ARG A 228 0.38 -8.16 -9.30
C ARG A 228 0.04 -6.67 -9.45
N ARG A 229 0.97 -5.78 -9.08
CA ARG A 229 0.77 -4.32 -9.19
C ARG A 229 0.84 -3.79 -10.61
N HIS A 230 1.38 -4.57 -11.53
CA HIS A 230 1.60 -4.18 -12.92
C HIS A 230 0.83 -5.10 -13.88
N LEU A 231 -0.23 -5.79 -13.43
CA LEU A 231 -0.98 -6.74 -14.27
C LEU A 231 -1.74 -6.07 -15.41
N ASP A 232 -2.16 -4.83 -15.20
CA ASP A 232 -2.83 -3.94 -16.15
C ASP A 232 -1.84 -3.31 -17.15
N ASP A 233 -0.54 -3.37 -16.87
CA ASP A 233 0.51 -2.98 -17.80
C ASP A 233 0.65 -4.05 -18.91
N PRO A 234 0.29 -3.76 -20.17
CA PRO A 234 0.44 -4.71 -21.27
C PRO A 234 1.91 -5.08 -21.51
N ASP A 235 2.85 -4.20 -21.14
CA ASP A 235 4.29 -4.36 -21.36
C ASP A 235 5.00 -5.05 -20.19
N LEU A 236 4.26 -5.64 -19.24
CA LEU A 236 4.82 -6.46 -18.17
C LEU A 236 5.50 -7.73 -18.73
N THR A 237 6.81 -7.66 -18.95
CA THR A 237 7.63 -8.77 -19.46
C THR A 237 8.52 -9.40 -18.38
N PRO A 238 8.94 -10.67 -18.54
CA PRO A 238 9.94 -11.28 -17.66
C PRO A 238 11.26 -10.50 -17.58
N ALA A 239 11.64 -9.83 -18.67
CA ALA A 239 12.84 -8.97 -18.69
C ALA A 239 12.65 -7.74 -17.81
N GLY A 240 11.51 -7.04 -17.92
CA GLY A 240 11.18 -5.90 -17.07
C GLY A 240 11.09 -6.27 -15.58
N ILE A 241 10.50 -7.44 -15.28
CA ILE A 241 10.45 -7.97 -13.91
C ILE A 241 11.85 -8.25 -13.37
N ALA A 242 12.70 -8.93 -14.15
CA ALA A 242 14.06 -9.24 -13.73
C ALA A 242 14.89 -7.97 -13.47
N ALA A 243 14.76 -6.97 -14.34
CA ALA A 243 15.40 -5.67 -14.20
C ALA A 243 14.94 -4.93 -12.94
N ALA A 244 13.64 -4.88 -12.66
CA ALA A 244 13.07 -4.23 -11.48
C ALA A 244 13.52 -4.83 -10.15
N HIS A 245 13.96 -6.09 -10.16
CA HIS A 245 14.46 -6.81 -8.98
C HIS A 245 15.98 -7.03 -8.99
N HIS A 246 16.69 -6.45 -9.96
CA HIS A 246 18.15 -6.59 -10.13
C HIS A 246 18.64 -8.04 -10.14
N ILE A 247 17.90 -8.92 -10.83
CA ILE A 247 18.25 -10.34 -11.00
C ILE A 247 18.37 -10.71 -12.47
N SER A 248 19.07 -11.80 -12.76
CA SER A 248 19.09 -12.35 -14.12
C SER A 248 17.74 -12.99 -14.46
N ARG A 249 17.37 -12.98 -15.76
CA ARG A 249 16.19 -13.69 -16.26
C ARG A 249 16.23 -15.18 -15.92
N SER A 250 17.42 -15.79 -16.01
CA SER A 250 17.63 -17.20 -15.64
C SER A 250 17.32 -17.45 -14.17
N TYR A 251 17.70 -16.53 -13.27
CA TYR A 251 17.35 -16.67 -11.86
C TYR A 251 15.86 -16.47 -11.61
N LEU A 252 15.22 -15.49 -12.26
CA LEU A 252 13.76 -15.32 -12.21
C LEU A 252 13.03 -16.61 -12.61
N TYR A 253 13.46 -17.28 -13.68
CA TYR A 253 12.86 -18.56 -14.08
C TYR A 253 13.07 -19.65 -13.01
N ARG A 254 14.28 -19.76 -12.43
CA ARG A 254 14.52 -20.72 -11.33
C ARG A 254 13.60 -20.49 -10.13
N LEU A 255 13.35 -19.24 -9.75
CA LEU A 255 12.45 -18.90 -8.63
C LEU A 255 11.03 -19.42 -8.84
N PHE A 256 10.50 -19.32 -10.05
CA PHE A 256 9.16 -19.83 -10.38
C PHE A 256 9.14 -21.34 -10.58
N GLN A 257 10.20 -21.92 -11.17
CA GLN A 257 10.33 -23.37 -11.33
C GLN A 257 10.38 -24.10 -9.99
N ALA A 258 10.99 -23.50 -8.96
CA ALA A 258 10.99 -24.03 -7.60
C ALA A 258 9.57 -24.18 -7.01
N GLU A 259 8.58 -23.49 -7.57
CA GLU A 259 7.16 -23.61 -7.20
C GLU A 259 6.33 -24.38 -8.24
N GLY A 260 6.96 -25.00 -9.24
CA GLY A 260 6.27 -25.72 -10.31
C GLY A 260 5.53 -24.81 -11.30
N LEU A 261 5.88 -23.52 -11.38
CA LEU A 261 5.22 -22.54 -12.25
C LEU A 261 6.20 -21.93 -13.24
N THR A 262 5.66 -21.34 -14.31
CA THR A 262 6.40 -20.37 -15.13
C THR A 262 5.93 -18.96 -14.80
N VAL A 263 6.82 -17.97 -14.88
CA VAL A 263 6.45 -16.56 -14.65
C VAL A 263 5.35 -16.09 -15.60
N ALA A 264 5.37 -16.53 -16.86
CA ALA A 264 4.34 -16.20 -17.85
C ALA A 264 2.98 -16.85 -17.50
N SER A 265 2.98 -18.12 -17.06
CA SER A 265 1.78 -18.79 -16.59
C SER A 265 1.21 -18.09 -15.36
N TYR A 266 2.07 -17.70 -14.40
CA TYR A 266 1.65 -16.95 -13.22
C TYR A 266 0.97 -15.62 -13.59
N ILE A 267 1.59 -14.80 -14.46
CA ILE A 267 1.02 -13.53 -14.94
C ILE A 267 -0.35 -13.77 -15.58
N ARG A 268 -0.44 -14.76 -16.49
CA ARG A 268 -1.69 -15.11 -17.19
C ARG A 268 -2.80 -15.51 -16.21
N HIS A 269 -2.50 -16.35 -15.23
CA HIS A 269 -3.45 -16.75 -14.20
C HIS A 269 -3.93 -15.57 -13.35
N GLN A 270 -3.03 -14.67 -12.97
CA GLN A 270 -3.43 -13.47 -12.20
C GLN A 270 -4.30 -12.52 -13.04
N ARG A 271 -3.99 -12.31 -14.33
CA ARG A 271 -4.83 -11.52 -15.25
C ARG A 271 -6.23 -12.11 -15.41
N LEU A 272 -6.33 -13.43 -15.62
CA LEU A 272 -7.63 -14.13 -15.68
C LEU A 272 -8.42 -14.01 -14.37
N ALA A 273 -7.76 -14.11 -13.22
CA ALA A 273 -8.43 -14.00 -11.92
C ALA A 273 -9.01 -12.61 -11.66
N ASN A 274 -8.33 -11.55 -12.09
CA ASN A 274 -8.85 -10.18 -11.99
C ASN A 274 -9.98 -9.93 -13.01
N ALA A 275 -9.83 -10.40 -14.25
CA ALA A 275 -10.91 -10.37 -15.23
C ALA A 275 -12.17 -11.09 -14.71
N ARG A 276 -12.01 -12.24 -14.04
CA ARG A 276 -13.12 -12.97 -13.40
C ARG A 276 -13.85 -12.13 -12.37
N ARG A 277 -13.12 -11.41 -11.51
CA ARG A 277 -13.71 -10.52 -10.49
C ARG A 277 -14.53 -9.41 -11.11
N GLU A 278 -14.03 -8.79 -12.19
CA GLU A 278 -14.75 -7.73 -12.88
C GLU A 278 -15.95 -8.23 -13.68
N LEU A 279 -15.86 -9.44 -14.24
CA LEU A 279 -16.98 -10.08 -14.92
C LEU A 279 -18.11 -10.41 -13.95
N ALA A 280 -17.76 -10.74 -12.71
CA ALA A 280 -18.70 -11.03 -11.64
C ALA A 280 -19.20 -9.79 -10.89
N ASP A 281 -18.62 -8.60 -11.11
CA ASP A 281 -19.07 -7.35 -10.47
C ASP A 281 -20.28 -6.76 -11.23
N PRO A 282 -21.47 -6.72 -10.62
CA PRO A 282 -22.66 -6.18 -11.28
C PRO A 282 -22.55 -4.71 -11.65
N ARG A 283 -21.72 -3.93 -10.91
CA ARG A 283 -21.48 -2.51 -11.21
C ARG A 283 -20.76 -2.32 -12.55
N LEU A 284 -20.06 -3.36 -13.02
CA LEU A 284 -19.33 -3.37 -14.28
C LEU A 284 -20.08 -4.10 -15.40
N ARG A 285 -21.40 -4.37 -15.24
CA ARG A 285 -22.22 -5.09 -16.23
C ARG A 285 -22.15 -4.48 -17.64
N ALA A 286 -22.20 -3.15 -17.72
CA ALA A 286 -22.19 -2.43 -18.99
C ALA A 286 -20.84 -2.53 -19.72
N LEU A 287 -19.77 -2.94 -19.02
CA LEU A 287 -18.44 -3.04 -19.60
C LEU A 287 -18.36 -4.27 -20.52
N PRO A 288 -18.10 -4.09 -21.84
CA PRO A 288 -18.02 -5.21 -22.76
C PRO A 288 -16.93 -6.21 -22.37
N ILE A 289 -17.15 -7.51 -22.62
CA ILE A 289 -16.18 -8.57 -22.30
C ILE A 289 -14.84 -8.32 -22.99
N HIS A 290 -14.84 -7.82 -24.24
CA HIS A 290 -13.61 -7.50 -24.95
C HIS A 290 -12.83 -6.34 -24.30
N ALA A 291 -13.52 -5.38 -23.67
CA ALA A 291 -12.88 -4.29 -22.95
C ALA A 291 -12.25 -4.78 -21.64
N VAL A 292 -12.93 -5.68 -20.92
CA VAL A 292 -12.35 -6.38 -19.75
C VAL A 292 -11.11 -7.17 -20.17
N ALA A 293 -11.20 -7.93 -21.26
CA ALA A 293 -10.09 -8.71 -21.80
C ALA A 293 -8.88 -7.83 -22.15
N ALA A 294 -9.11 -6.74 -22.89
CA ALA A 294 -8.08 -5.80 -23.30
C ALA A 294 -7.39 -5.15 -22.09
N ARG A 295 -8.17 -4.71 -21.07
CA ARG A 295 -7.63 -4.13 -19.83
C ARG A 295 -6.68 -5.08 -19.10
N TRP A 296 -6.95 -6.37 -19.11
CA TRP A 296 -6.09 -7.38 -18.48
C TRP A 296 -5.07 -7.99 -19.44
N GLY A 297 -4.71 -7.28 -20.51
CA GLY A 297 -3.62 -7.68 -21.40
C GLY A 297 -3.93 -8.85 -22.32
N PHE A 298 -5.20 -9.06 -22.68
CA PHE A 298 -5.62 -9.98 -23.73
C PHE A 298 -6.14 -9.19 -24.96
N PRO A 299 -5.28 -8.90 -25.95
CA PRO A 299 -5.66 -8.08 -27.10
C PRO A 299 -6.68 -8.78 -28.02
N ARG A 300 -6.71 -10.12 -28.02
CA ARG A 300 -7.63 -10.91 -28.84
C ARG A 300 -8.69 -11.57 -27.96
N ALA A 301 -9.96 -11.18 -28.14
CA ALA A 301 -11.08 -11.73 -27.38
C ALA A 301 -11.20 -13.26 -27.48
N ALA A 302 -10.92 -13.85 -28.65
CA ALA A 302 -10.94 -15.30 -28.85
C ALA A 302 -9.88 -16.05 -28.02
N GLU A 303 -8.72 -15.43 -27.76
CA GLU A 303 -7.69 -16.01 -26.89
C GLU A 303 -8.08 -15.90 -25.43
N PHE A 304 -8.67 -14.76 -25.04
CA PHE A 304 -9.23 -14.58 -23.70
C PHE A 304 -10.29 -15.63 -23.39
N THR A 305 -11.31 -15.79 -24.25
CA THR A 305 -12.40 -16.75 -24.03
C THR A 305 -11.90 -18.17 -23.90
N ARG A 306 -10.95 -18.60 -24.76
CA ARG A 306 -10.33 -19.93 -24.66
C ARG A 306 -9.57 -20.09 -23.35
N ALA A 307 -8.71 -19.12 -23.00
CA ALA A 307 -7.94 -19.15 -21.76
C ALA A 307 -8.82 -19.18 -20.52
N PHE A 308 -9.89 -18.40 -20.52
CA PHE A 308 -10.84 -18.28 -19.43
C PHE A 308 -11.63 -19.58 -19.24
N ARG A 309 -12.15 -20.15 -20.33
CA ARG A 309 -12.84 -21.45 -20.29
C ARG A 309 -11.92 -22.56 -19.82
N THR A 310 -10.66 -22.60 -20.29
CA THR A 310 -9.67 -23.56 -19.80
C THR A 310 -9.41 -23.40 -18.30
N ALA A 311 -9.39 -22.18 -17.78
CA ALA A 311 -9.10 -21.92 -16.37
C ALA A 311 -10.30 -22.14 -15.43
N TYR A 312 -11.53 -21.89 -15.89
CA TYR A 312 -12.72 -21.84 -15.03
C TYR A 312 -13.87 -22.75 -15.47
N GLY A 313 -13.70 -23.52 -16.54
CA GLY A 313 -14.70 -24.48 -17.03
C GLY A 313 -15.84 -23.86 -17.88
N LEU A 314 -16.12 -22.57 -17.71
CA LEU A 314 -17.20 -21.86 -18.41
C LEU A 314 -16.71 -20.57 -19.12
N PRO A 315 -17.41 -20.11 -20.18
CA PRO A 315 -17.06 -18.90 -20.90
C PRO A 315 -17.34 -17.61 -20.08
N PRO A 316 -16.65 -16.49 -20.38
CA PRO A 316 -16.82 -15.22 -19.67
C PRO A 316 -18.26 -14.67 -19.63
N SER A 317 -19.04 -14.88 -20.69
CA SER A 317 -20.43 -14.42 -20.79
C SER A 317 -21.34 -15.15 -19.80
N GLU A 318 -21.18 -16.47 -19.71
CA GLU A 318 -21.99 -17.31 -18.82
C GLU A 318 -21.70 -17.01 -17.35
N LEU A 319 -20.44 -16.73 -16.98
CA LEU A 319 -20.12 -16.30 -15.61
C LEU A 319 -20.86 -15.01 -15.24
N ARG A 320 -20.91 -14.06 -16.17
CA ARG A 320 -21.57 -12.78 -15.95
C ARG A 320 -23.08 -12.94 -15.82
N GLU A 321 -23.67 -13.84 -16.58
CA GLU A 321 -25.09 -14.20 -16.46
C GLU A 321 -25.40 -14.89 -15.13
N GLN A 322 -24.55 -15.82 -14.67
CA GLN A 322 -24.70 -16.49 -13.37
C GLN A 322 -24.63 -15.51 -12.20
N ALA A 323 -23.67 -14.58 -12.20
CA ALA A 323 -23.56 -13.54 -11.17
C ALA A 323 -24.77 -12.59 -11.10
N LEU A 324 -25.55 -12.50 -12.19
CA LEU A 324 -26.80 -11.74 -12.25
C LEU A 324 -27.97 -12.54 -11.67
N ALA A 325 -28.04 -13.84 -11.96
CA ALA A 325 -29.10 -14.73 -11.47
C ALA A 325 -29.08 -14.87 -9.94
N GLU A 326 -27.90 -15.07 -9.34
CA GLU A 326 -27.72 -15.22 -7.88
C GLU A 326 -28.20 -14.00 -7.08
N ARG A 327 -28.22 -12.80 -7.67
CA ARG A 327 -28.76 -11.58 -7.04
C ARG A 327 -30.25 -11.40 -7.24
N CYS A 328 -30.81 -11.87 -8.34
CA CYS A 328 -32.26 -11.81 -8.58
C CYS A 328 -33.00 -12.69 -7.56
N ASP A 329 -32.40 -13.83 -7.20
CA ASP A 329 -32.91 -14.72 -6.15
C ASP A 329 -32.71 -14.14 -4.73
N ALA A 330 -31.61 -13.41 -4.49
CA ALA A 330 -31.36 -12.74 -3.20
C ALA A 330 -32.18 -11.45 -2.97
N ALA A 331 -32.79 -10.89 -4.02
CA ALA A 331 -33.54 -9.63 -3.97
C ALA A 331 -35.08 -9.80 -3.88
N SER A 332 -35.58 -11.02 -3.64
CA SER A 332 -37.03 -11.27 -3.48
C SER A 332 -37.44 -11.45 -2.01
N PRO A 333 -38.00 -10.44 -1.33
CA PRO A 333 -38.87 -10.64 -0.18
C PRO A 333 -40.36 -10.60 -0.60
N GLY A 334 -41.01 -11.75 -0.51
CA GLY A 334 -42.42 -11.91 -0.17
C GLY A 334 -43.49 -11.52 -1.20
N THR A 335 -43.95 -12.49 -1.99
CA THR A 335 -45.33 -12.51 -2.50
C THR A 335 -46.23 -13.02 -1.37
N VAL A 336 -46.93 -12.13 -0.67
CA VAL A 336 -48.06 -12.52 0.19
C VAL A 336 -49.27 -12.71 -0.74
N VAL A 337 -49.71 -13.95 -0.86
CA VAL A 337 -50.98 -14.30 -1.49
C VAL A 337 -52.06 -14.13 -0.42
N ASP A 338 -52.93 -13.15 -0.60
CA ASP A 338 -54.15 -13.00 0.21
C ASP A 338 -55.08 -14.19 -0.06
N ALA A 339 -55.30 -15.01 0.97
CA ALA A 339 -56.41 -15.95 1.02
C ALA A 339 -57.07 -15.82 2.40
N VAL A 340 -58.20 -15.11 2.42
CA VAL A 340 -59.14 -15.06 3.54
C VAL A 340 -59.96 -16.35 3.57
N PRO A 341 -60.13 -16.97 4.74
CA PRO A 341 -61.38 -17.66 5.02
C PRO A 341 -62.05 -17.11 6.29
N SER A 342 -63.29 -16.70 6.10
CA SER A 342 -64.30 -16.46 7.12
C SER A 342 -64.65 -17.74 7.88
N GLY A 343 -64.76 -17.68 9.21
CA GLY A 343 -65.35 -18.78 9.98
C GLY A 343 -65.34 -18.57 11.49
N ARG A 344 -66.51 -18.27 12.06
CA ARG A 344 -66.80 -18.12 13.48
C ARG A 344 -66.57 -19.41 14.28
N GLY A 345 -66.24 -19.28 15.58
CA GLY A 345 -66.87 -20.15 16.60
C GLY A 345 -65.98 -20.69 17.73
N ARG A 346 -66.10 -20.02 18.89
CA ARG A 346 -66.25 -20.58 20.27
C ARG A 346 -65.14 -21.41 20.95
N SER A 347 -64.76 -20.85 22.11
CA SER A 347 -64.79 -21.41 23.47
C SER A 347 -63.62 -22.25 24.01
N ALA A 348 -62.93 -21.62 24.98
CA ALA A 348 -62.56 -22.03 26.34
C ALA A 348 -62.22 -23.48 26.71
N ASN A 349 -61.11 -23.57 27.47
CA ASN A 349 -60.73 -24.53 28.52
C ASN A 349 -60.59 -26.02 28.15
N ASP A 350 -59.36 -26.53 28.22
CA ASP A 350 -58.87 -27.26 29.41
C ASP A 350 -57.40 -27.69 29.25
N ILE A 351 -56.64 -27.54 30.34
CA ILE A 351 -55.28 -28.08 30.58
C ILE A 351 -55.48 -29.22 31.59
N PRO A 352 -54.94 -30.44 31.39
CA PRO A 352 -53.59 -30.81 31.87
C PRO A 352 -52.89 -31.83 30.96
N GLY A 353 -51.60 -32.10 30.97
CA GLY A 353 -50.50 -31.93 31.93
C GLY A 353 -49.40 -32.93 31.51
N ALA A 354 -48.31 -32.96 32.28
CA ALA A 354 -47.19 -33.93 32.26
C ALA A 354 -46.01 -33.69 31.28
N SER A 355 -45.01 -32.96 31.82
CA SER A 355 -43.67 -33.44 32.23
C SER A 355 -42.67 -34.13 31.25
N PRO A 356 -41.36 -34.10 31.58
CA PRO A 356 -40.30 -33.78 30.62
C PRO A 356 -39.21 -34.87 30.49
N ALA A 357 -38.33 -34.70 29.50
CA ALA A 357 -36.99 -35.27 29.46
C ALA A 357 -36.09 -34.19 28.80
N SER A 358 -35.14 -33.52 29.47
CA SER A 358 -33.94 -33.96 30.21
C SER A 358 -32.75 -34.29 29.29
N TRP A 359 -31.78 -33.35 29.33
CA TRP A 359 -30.33 -33.45 29.10
C TRP A 359 -29.77 -33.76 27.71
#